data_AF-A0A914NKQ8-F1
#
_entry.id   AF-A0A914NKQ8-F1
#
_cell.length_a   1.000
_cell.length_b   1.000
_cell.length_c   1.000
_cell.angle_alpha   90.00
_cell.angle_beta   90.00
_cell.angle_gamma   90.00
#
_symmetry.space_group_name_H-M   'P 1'
#
loop_
_entity.id
_entity.type
_entity.pdbx_description
1 polymer ?
#
loop_
_entity_poly.entity_id
_entity_poly.type
_entity_poly.pdbx_seq_one_letter_code
_entity_poly.pdbx_strand_id
1 'polypeptide(L)'
;MHSIKSKASQVSGVPQVLLDISISGINILDCQTQTAIHRHSINQIQIVCQDNLDLNFFSYIFKDGEEQNNYYCHCFCVLTSV
;
A
#
# COMPACT_ATOMS: atom_id res chain seq x y z
N MET A 1 -5.49 -10.59 5.38
CA MET A 1 -6.48 -9.73 4.67
C MET A 1 -7.80 -9.52 5.39
N HIS A 2 -8.42 -10.53 6.02
CA HIS A 2 -9.83 -10.46 6.45
C HIS A 2 -10.20 -9.21 7.29
N SER A 3 -9.34 -8.81 8.24
CA SER A 3 -9.54 -7.63 9.10
C SER A 3 -9.34 -6.28 8.39
N ILE A 4 -8.60 -6.24 7.28
CA ILE A 4 -8.41 -5.03 6.47
C ILE A 4 -9.60 -4.88 5.52
N LYS A 5 -10.07 -5.98 4.93
CA LYS A 5 -11.27 -6.00 4.08
C LYS A 5 -12.49 -5.50 4.86
N SER A 6 -12.69 -5.96 6.11
CA SER A 6 -13.80 -5.49 6.94
C SER A 6 -13.76 -3.99 7.26
N LYS A 7 -12.55 -3.40 7.38
CA LYS A 7 -12.36 -1.96 7.58
C LYS A 7 -12.54 -1.17 6.28
N ALA A 8 -12.06 -1.70 5.15
CA ALA A 8 -12.25 -1.09 3.83
C ALA A 8 -13.72 -1.05 3.40
N SER A 9 -14.55 -2.01 3.82
CA SER A 9 -16.00 -1.97 3.61
C SER A 9 -16.68 -0.78 4.31
N GLN A 10 -16.08 -0.23 5.36
CA GLN A 10 -16.52 1.00 6.04
C GLN A 10 -15.74 2.20 5.49
N VAL A 11 -15.92 2.48 4.20
CA VAL A 11 -15.19 3.48 3.37
C VAL A 11 -14.94 4.83 4.09
N SER A 12 -15.78 5.22 5.05
CA SER A 12 -15.63 6.44 5.86
C SER A 12 -14.44 6.47 6.82
N GLY A 13 -13.68 5.39 7.00
CA GLY A 13 -12.57 5.31 7.97
C GLY A 13 -11.20 4.97 7.40
N VAL A 14 -11.06 4.75 6.09
CA VAL A 14 -9.78 4.39 5.47
C VAL A 14 -9.16 5.61 4.79
N PRO A 15 -7.94 6.03 5.17
CA PRO A 15 -7.25 7.13 4.51
C PRO A 15 -7.10 6.89 3.01
N GLN A 16 -7.46 7.88 2.21
CA GLN A 16 -7.20 7.88 0.77
C GLN A 16 -5.78 8.38 0.51
N VAL A 17 -5.06 7.67 -0.33
CA VAL A 17 -3.69 8.01 -0.74
C VAL A 17 -3.56 7.87 -2.25
N LEU A 18 -2.61 8.60 -2.82
CA LEU A 18 -2.17 8.42 -4.19
C LEU A 18 -0.87 7.63 -4.18
N LEU A 19 -0.78 6.59 -5.02
CA LEU A 19 0.44 5.83 -5.19
C LEU A 19 1.11 6.24 -6.49
N ASP A 20 2.29 6.84 -6.37
CA ASP A 20 3.19 7.12 -7.47
C ASP A 20 4.24 6.00 -7.55
N ILE A 21 4.25 5.26 -8.64
CA ILE A 21 5.02 4.02 -8.81
C ILE A 21 5.98 4.19 -9.98
N SER A 22 7.26 3.95 -9.71
CA SER A 22 8.33 4.02 -10.71
C SER A 22 9.36 2.92 -10.49
N ILE A 23 10.36 2.85 -11.37
CA ILE A 23 11.51 1.94 -11.20
C ILE A 23 12.29 2.20 -9.91
N SER A 24 12.19 3.41 -9.34
CA SER A 24 12.86 3.76 -8.09
C SER A 24 12.10 3.24 -6.87
N GLY A 25 10.83 2.87 -7.01
CA GLY A 25 9.99 2.34 -5.94
C GLY A 25 8.60 2.98 -5.91
N ILE A 26 8.05 3.11 -4.70
CA ILE A 26 6.68 3.57 -4.45
C ILE A 26 6.71 4.80 -3.54
N ASN A 27 6.13 5.90 -4.02
CA ASN A 27 5.81 7.08 -3.23
C ASN A 27 4.34 7.03 -2.84
N ILE A 28 4.06 7.10 -1.53
CA ILE A 28 2.71 7.21 -0.99
C ILE A 28 2.46 8.69 -0.71
N LEU A 29 1.54 9.28 -1.46
CA LEU A 29 1.20 10.69 -1.38
C LEU A 29 -0.15 10.88 -0.69
N ASP A 30 -0.30 11.98 0.04
CA ASP A 30 -1.60 12.46 0.50
C ASP A 30 -2.49 12.79 -0.71
N CYS A 31 -3.74 12.33 -0.71
CA CYS A 31 -4.60 12.49 -1.89
C CYS A 31 -5.03 13.94 -2.14
N GLN A 32 -5.01 14.81 -1.12
CA GLN A 32 -5.45 16.19 -1.23
C GLN A 32 -4.27 17.11 -1.57
N THR A 33 -3.16 16.98 -0.86
CA THR A 33 -2.01 17.87 -1.02
C THR A 33 -0.99 17.36 -2.02
N GLN A 34 -1.07 16.08 -2.43
CA GLN A 34 -0.08 15.38 -3.25
C GLN A 34 1.34 15.37 -2.65
N THR A 35 1.47 15.66 -1.35
CA THR A 35 2.76 15.60 -0.66
C THR A 35 3.07 14.16 -0.26
N ALA A 36 4.32 13.74 -0.41
CA ALA A 36 4.75 12.39 -0.03
C ALA A 36 4.73 12.21 1.49
N ILE A 37 3.94 11.24 1.95
CA ILE A 37 3.85 10.77 3.33
C ILE A 37 4.93 9.72 3.58
N HIS A 38 5.11 8.79 2.63
CA HIS A 38 6.12 7.74 2.69
C HIS A 38 6.81 7.54 1.34
N ARG A 39 8.06 7.10 1.37
CA ARG A 39 8.84 6.73 0.20
C ARG A 39 9.50 5.39 0.46
N HIS A 40 9.22 4.40 -0.39
CA HIS A 40 9.79 3.07 -0.29
C HIS A 40 10.62 2.80 -1.52
N SER A 41 11.93 2.63 -1.33
CA SER A 41 12.85 2.25 -2.40
C SER A 41 12.52 0.86 -2.92
N ILE A 42 12.65 0.64 -4.22
CA ILE A 42 12.41 -0.66 -4.86
C ILE A 42 13.23 -1.78 -4.20
N ASN A 43 14.46 -1.49 -3.76
CA ASN A 43 15.35 -2.48 -3.12
C ASN A 43 14.82 -3.00 -1.78
N GLN A 44 13.92 -2.25 -1.14
CA GLN A 44 13.31 -2.62 0.13
C GLN A 44 11.98 -3.35 -0.06
N ILE A 45 11.40 -3.32 -1.27
CA ILE A 45 10.16 -4.02 -1.61
C ILE A 45 10.51 -5.45 -2.04
N GLN A 46 10.13 -6.42 -1.21
CA GLN A 46 10.55 -7.82 -1.40
C GLN A 46 9.52 -8.65 -2.17
N ILE A 47 8.25 -8.43 -1.86
CA ILE A 47 7.13 -9.21 -2.40
C ILE A 47 6.02 -8.24 -2.73
N VAL A 48 5.40 -8.44 -3.89
CA VAL A 48 4.17 -7.76 -4.29
C VAL A 48 3.17 -8.84 -4.67
N CYS A 49 1.95 -8.75 -4.17
CA CYS A 49 0.91 -9.75 -4.42
C CYS A 49 -0.47 -9.11 -4.46
N GLN A 50 -1.28 -9.51 -5.44
CA GLN A 50 -2.70 -9.19 -5.53
C GLN A 50 -3.51 -10.26 -4.78
N ASP A 51 -4.60 -9.86 -4.13
CA ASP A 51 -5.51 -10.79 -3.49
C ASP A 51 -6.21 -11.66 -4.55
N ASN A 52 -6.22 -12.97 -4.37
CA ASN A 52 -6.76 -13.92 -5.33
C ASN A 52 -8.30 -14.04 -5.31
N LEU A 53 -8.96 -13.51 -4.27
CA LEU A 53 -10.41 -13.53 -4.11
C LEU A 53 -11.05 -12.17 -4.40
N ASP A 54 -10.31 -11.07 -4.20
CA ASP A 54 -10.78 -9.71 -4.45
C ASP A 54 -9.68 -8.89 -5.12
N LEU A 55 -9.72 -8.84 -6.45
CA LEU A 55 -8.69 -8.20 -7.28
C LEU A 55 -8.54 -6.69 -7.03
N ASN A 56 -9.46 -6.06 -6.28
CA ASN A 56 -9.30 -4.67 -5.86
C ASN A 56 -8.24 -4.50 -4.77
N PHE A 57 -7.85 -5.58 -4.10
CA PHE A 57 -6.85 -5.55 -3.04
C PHE A 57 -5.50 -6.02 -3.58
N PHE A 58 -4.45 -5.29 -3.23
CA PHE A 58 -3.08 -5.72 -3.40
C PHE A 58 -2.24 -5.32 -2.20
N SER A 59 -1.09 -5.95 -2.06
CA SER A 59 -0.17 -5.69 -0.97
C SER A 59 1.28 -5.85 -1.40
N TYR A 60 2.17 -5.23 -0.65
CA TYR A 60 3.60 -5.50 -0.75
C TYR A 60 4.25 -5.60 0.62
N ILE A 61 5.36 -6.34 0.68
CA ILE A 61 6.21 -6.46 1.86
C ILE A 61 7.40 -5.49 1.72
N PHE A 62 7.51 -4.56 2.65
CA PHE A 62 8.61 -3.59 2.75
C PHE A 62 9.53 -3.96 3.92
N LYS A 63 10.84 -3.98 3.68
CA LYS A 63 11.86 -4.18 4.71
C LYS A 63 12.36 -2.82 5.22
N ASP A 64 12.10 -2.55 6.49
CA ASP A 64 12.49 -1.28 7.12
C ASP A 64 13.88 -1.36 7.74
N GLY A 65 14.81 -0.63 7.12
CA GLY A 65 16.22 -0.59 7.50
C GLY A 65 16.94 -1.94 7.33
N GLU A 66 18.26 -1.89 7.16
CA GLU A 66 19.08 -3.11 7.13
C GLU A 66 19.31 -3.68 8.54
N GLU A 67 19.39 -2.81 9.54
CA GLU A 67 19.82 -3.18 10.90
C GLU A 67 18.73 -3.87 11.72
N GLN A 68 17.46 -3.52 11.52
CA GLN A 68 16.36 -3.91 12.41
C GLN A 68 15.58 -5.13 11.90
N ASN A 69 15.82 -5.57 10.65
CA ASN A 69 15.20 -6.72 9.98
C ASN A 69 13.67 -6.79 10.15
N ASN A 70 13.01 -5.63 10.23
CA ASN A 70 11.57 -5.52 10.35
C ASN A 70 10.93 -5.54 8.96
N TYR A 71 9.79 -6.24 8.85
CA TYR A 71 9.02 -6.33 7.61
C TYR A 71 7.59 -5.83 7.85
N TYR A 72 7.15 -4.93 6.97
CA TYR A 72 5.81 -4.36 7.01
C TYR A 72 5.03 -4.78 5.76
N CYS A 73 3.83 -5.32 5.99
CA CYS A 73 2.89 -5.59 4.93
C CYS A 73 1.99 -4.38 4.72
N HIS A 74 2.16 -3.68 3.59
CA HIS A 74 1.30 -2.58 3.20
C HIS A 74 0.20 -3.13 2.29
N CYS A 75 -1.06 -2.95 2.69
CA CYS A 75 -2.22 -3.41 1.94
C CYS A 75 -3.04 -2.22 1.45
N PHE A 76 -3.41 -2.23 0.18
CA PHE A 76 -4.20 -1.19 -0.46
C PHE A 76 -5.44 -1.80 -1.10
N CYS A 77 -6.48 -0.98 -1.23
CA CYS A 77 -7.67 -1.29 -1.99
C CYS A 77 -7.86 -0.22 -3.05
N VAL A 78 -8.17 -0.63 -4.27
CA VAL A 78 -8.55 0.25 -5.37
C VAL A 78 -10.07 0.32 -5.44
N LEU A 79 -10.62 1.51 -5.25
CA LEU A 79 -12.05 1.74 -5.47
C LEU A 79 -12.28 1.97 -6.97
N THR A 80 -12.54 0.91 -7.72
CA THR A 80 -13.04 1.06 -9.10
C THR A 80 -14.50 1.49 -9.04
N SER A 81 -14.82 2.68 -9.54
CA SER A 81 -16.21 3.08 -9.78
C SER A 81 -16.83 2.13 -10.80
N VAL A 82 -17.94 1.48 -10.42
CA VAL A 82 -18.84 0.75 -11.33
C VAL A 82 -19.68 1.72 -12.16
#